data_AF-A0A3S1RBQ9-F1
#
_entry.id   AF-A0A3S1RBQ9-F1
#
_cell.length_a   1.000
_cell.length_b   1.000
_cell.length_c   1.000
_cell.angle_alpha   90.00
_cell.angle_beta   90.00
_cell.angle_gamma   90.00
#
_symmetry.space_group_name_H-M   'P 1'
#
loop_
_entity.id
_entity.type
_entity.pdbx_description
1 polymer ?
#
loop_
_entity_poly.entity_id
_entity_poly.type
_entity_poly.pdbx_seq_one_letter_code
_entity_poly.pdbx_strand_id
1 'polypeptide(L)'
;LKINANAAITGAGVTIFMSGSSTVSMNGNASVKLSAATSGTYSGVLFYGDRTGMSASSTFNGTADSLLTGAIYFPKQQVSYLGNFSGNGGCTRVVANTIQWSGNSTINQDCSSLGVPNIPAARSVALSE
;
A
#
# COMPACT_ATOMS: atom_id res chain seq x y z
N LEU A 1 -2.34 -9.04 9.32
CA LEU A 1 -3.04 -9.57 8.12
C LEU A 1 -2.11 -10.48 7.34
N LYS A 2 -2.52 -11.71 7.01
CA LYS A 2 -1.73 -12.62 6.16
C LYS A 2 -2.57 -13.05 4.95
N ILE A 3 -2.04 -12.87 3.75
CA ILE A 3 -2.65 -13.30 2.48
C ILE A 3 -1.60 -14.17 1.77
N ASN A 4 -1.92 -15.43 1.50
CA ASN A 4 -0.97 -16.41 0.97
C ASN A 4 -1.59 -17.24 -0.17
N ALA A 5 -0.75 -17.98 -0.88
CA ALA A 5 -1.12 -18.90 -1.97
C ALA A 5 -1.84 -18.18 -3.13
N ASN A 6 -2.81 -18.83 -3.79
CA ASN A 6 -3.58 -18.28 -4.92
C ASN A 6 -4.84 -17.53 -4.45
N ALA A 7 -4.76 -16.84 -3.30
CA ALA A 7 -5.90 -16.11 -2.77
C ALA A 7 -6.32 -14.98 -3.72
N ALA A 8 -7.63 -14.87 -3.98
CA ALA A 8 -8.23 -13.78 -4.73
C ALA A 8 -9.03 -12.90 -3.78
N ILE A 9 -8.53 -11.69 -3.52
CA ILE A 9 -9.13 -10.75 -2.57
C ILE A 9 -9.59 -9.51 -3.34
N THR A 10 -10.87 -9.17 -3.23
CA THR A 10 -11.45 -7.96 -3.81
C THR A 10 -12.18 -7.14 -2.75
N GLY A 11 -12.10 -5.82 -2.85
CA GLY A 11 -12.77 -4.93 -1.92
C GLY A 11 -12.73 -3.49 -2.41
N ALA A 12 -13.85 -2.79 -2.30
CA ALA A 12 -13.97 -1.40 -2.71
C ALA A 12 -14.46 -0.53 -1.56
N GLY A 13 -13.88 0.65 -1.42
CA GLY A 13 -14.27 1.60 -0.38
C GLY A 13 -13.88 1.16 1.04
N VAL A 14 -12.74 0.48 1.19
CA VAL A 14 -12.31 -0.09 2.48
C VAL A 14 -11.11 0.64 3.07
N THR A 15 -11.03 0.66 4.40
CA THR A 15 -9.80 1.02 5.13
C THR A 15 -9.45 -0.11 6.07
N ILE A 16 -8.23 -0.62 5.98
CA ILE A 16 -7.75 -1.72 6.81
C ILE A 16 -6.77 -1.13 7.84
N PHE A 17 -7.14 -1.20 9.12
CA PHE A 17 -6.37 -0.65 10.23
C PHE A 17 -5.55 -1.74 10.95
N MET A 18 -4.23 -1.56 11.07
CA MET A 18 -3.34 -2.46 11.79
C MET A 18 -3.11 -1.88 13.18
N SER A 19 -3.76 -2.47 14.18
CA SER A 19 -3.63 -2.03 15.58
C SER A 19 -2.27 -2.39 16.17
N GLY A 20 -1.70 -1.47 16.97
CA GLY A 20 -0.39 -1.64 17.60
C GLY A 20 0.70 -1.97 16.58
N SER A 21 1.44 -3.04 16.83
CA SER A 21 2.53 -3.50 15.95
C SER A 21 2.08 -4.56 14.94
N SER A 22 0.79 -4.68 14.66
CA SER A 22 0.29 -5.62 13.65
C SER A 22 0.85 -5.29 12.28
N THR A 23 1.17 -6.33 11.52
CA THR A 23 1.80 -6.20 10.19
C THR A 23 0.93 -6.81 9.10
N VAL A 24 1.22 -6.41 7.86
CA VAL A 24 0.68 -7.03 6.66
C VAL A 24 1.73 -7.95 6.06
N SER A 25 1.32 -9.14 5.64
CA SER A 25 2.18 -10.05 4.89
C SER A 25 1.36 -10.66 3.76
N MET A 26 1.62 -10.18 2.55
CA MET A 26 1.07 -10.75 1.32
C MET A 26 2.19 -11.51 0.63
N ASN A 27 2.02 -12.80 0.36
CA ASN A 27 3.00 -13.65 -0.32
C ASN A 27 2.33 -14.63 -1.30
N GLY A 28 3.11 -15.16 -2.24
CA GLY A 28 2.65 -16.12 -3.25
C GLY A 28 1.96 -15.45 -4.45
N ASN A 29 1.29 -16.25 -5.27
CA ASN A 29 0.60 -15.78 -6.48
C ASN A 29 -0.80 -15.19 -6.18
N ALA A 30 -0.96 -14.52 -5.05
CA ALA A 30 -2.25 -13.94 -4.66
C ALA A 30 -2.59 -12.76 -5.58
N SER A 31 -3.86 -12.63 -5.96
CA SER A 31 -4.41 -11.49 -6.68
C SER A 31 -5.21 -10.64 -5.71
N VAL A 32 -4.72 -9.43 -5.42
CA VAL A 32 -5.35 -8.51 -4.45
C VAL A 32 -5.77 -7.23 -5.17
N LYS A 33 -7.09 -6.97 -5.20
CA LYS A 33 -7.69 -5.77 -5.80
C LYS A 33 -8.47 -5.00 -4.75
N LEU A 34 -7.84 -4.00 -4.16
CA LEU A 34 -8.41 -3.22 -3.06
C LEU A 34 -8.39 -1.72 -3.36
N SER A 35 -9.51 -1.04 -3.08
CA SER A 35 -9.59 0.42 -3.16
C SER A 35 -10.07 1.06 -1.86
N ALA A 36 -9.42 2.17 -1.50
CA ALA A 36 -9.77 2.99 -0.36
C ALA A 36 -11.16 3.63 -0.51
N ALA A 37 -11.78 3.99 0.60
CA ALA A 37 -12.93 4.89 0.60
C ALA A 37 -12.56 6.22 -0.05
N THR A 38 -13.49 6.82 -0.82
CA THR A 38 -13.31 8.14 -1.45
C THR A 38 -13.92 9.29 -0.63
N SER A 39 -14.55 8.96 0.50
CA SER A 39 -15.17 9.94 1.41
C SER A 39 -15.07 9.45 2.87
N GLY A 40 -15.41 10.33 3.81
CA GLY A 40 -15.31 10.07 5.24
C GLY A 40 -13.93 10.31 5.82
N THR A 41 -13.78 10.07 7.12
CA THR A 41 -12.58 10.40 7.91
C THR A 41 -11.30 9.76 7.39
N TYR A 42 -11.39 8.57 6.81
CA TYR A 42 -10.26 7.83 6.25
C TYR A 42 -10.24 7.82 4.72
N SER A 43 -10.89 8.81 4.08
CA SER A 43 -10.87 8.96 2.64
C SER A 43 -9.44 8.91 2.10
N GLY A 44 -9.23 8.09 1.07
CA GLY A 44 -7.95 7.87 0.41
C GLY A 44 -6.98 6.96 1.16
N VAL A 45 -7.30 6.46 2.36
CA VAL A 45 -6.42 5.56 3.12
C VAL A 45 -6.87 4.10 2.98
N LEU A 46 -6.02 3.28 2.37
CA LEU A 46 -6.29 1.86 2.18
C LEU A 46 -5.75 1.01 3.34
N PHE A 47 -4.48 1.23 3.71
CA PHE A 47 -3.85 0.58 4.86
C PHE A 47 -3.34 1.64 5.84
N TYR A 48 -3.69 1.47 7.12
CA TYR A 48 -3.24 2.36 8.18
C TYR A 48 -2.59 1.55 9.30
N GLY A 49 -1.29 1.71 9.47
CA GLY A 49 -0.52 1.25 10.62
C GLY A 49 -0.64 2.21 11.79
N ASP A 50 -0.91 1.66 12.97
CA ASP A 50 -0.97 2.43 14.21
C ASP A 50 0.35 3.20 14.45
N ARG A 51 0.20 4.49 14.79
CA ARG A 51 1.33 5.40 15.04
C ARG A 51 1.97 5.15 16.41
N THR A 52 1.24 4.51 17.34
CA THR A 52 1.75 4.12 18.66
C THR A 52 2.37 2.72 18.67
N GLY A 53 2.36 2.03 17.53
CA GLY A 53 3.04 0.75 17.36
C GLY A 53 4.56 0.88 17.43
N MET A 54 5.23 -0.25 17.68
CA MET A 54 6.69 -0.36 17.61
C MET A 54 7.15 -0.52 16.15
N SER A 55 8.46 -0.44 15.93
CA SER A 55 9.04 -0.80 14.64
C SER A 55 8.71 -2.25 14.28
N ALA A 56 8.29 -2.45 13.05
CA ALA A 56 7.98 -3.75 12.47
C ALA A 56 8.20 -3.67 10.95
N SER A 57 7.98 -4.78 10.25
CA SER A 57 8.05 -4.84 8.79
C SER A 57 6.76 -5.41 8.22
N SER A 58 6.21 -4.70 7.24
CA SER A 58 5.02 -5.11 6.49
C SER A 58 5.40 -5.36 5.03
N THR A 59 4.98 -6.50 4.50
CA THR A 59 5.27 -6.94 3.15
C THR A 59 4.01 -6.93 2.29
N PHE A 60 4.09 -6.21 1.18
CA PHE A 60 3.09 -6.19 0.12
C PHE A 60 3.72 -6.83 -1.10
N ASN A 61 3.45 -8.11 -1.34
CA ASN A 61 3.87 -8.82 -2.54
C ASN A 61 2.65 -9.21 -3.37
N GLY A 62 2.66 -8.89 -4.66
CA GLY A 62 1.54 -9.11 -5.57
C GLY A 62 1.97 -9.48 -6.98
N THR A 63 1.02 -10.03 -7.74
CA THR A 63 1.15 -10.37 -9.16
C THR A 63 0.69 -9.23 -10.07
N ALA A 64 0.93 -9.36 -11.39
CA ALA A 64 0.50 -8.38 -12.41
C ALA A 64 -1.00 -8.07 -12.38
N ASP A 65 -1.83 -8.97 -11.86
CA ASP A 65 -3.27 -8.76 -11.70
C ASP A 65 -3.66 -8.07 -10.39
N SER A 66 -2.70 -7.82 -9.50
CA SER A 66 -2.94 -7.12 -8.23
C SER A 66 -2.99 -5.61 -8.44
N LEU A 67 -3.92 -4.97 -7.75
CA LEU A 67 -4.20 -3.54 -7.79
C LEU A 67 -4.50 -3.03 -6.38
N LEU A 68 -3.64 -2.15 -5.87
CA LEU A 68 -3.91 -1.40 -4.65
C LEU A 68 -4.20 0.04 -5.05
N THR A 69 -5.26 0.61 -4.49
CA THR A 69 -5.69 1.98 -4.79
C THR A 69 -5.96 2.72 -3.49
N GLY A 70 -5.11 3.70 -3.18
CA GLY A 70 -5.14 4.50 -1.95
C GLY A 70 -3.77 4.60 -1.28
N ALA A 71 -3.76 5.15 -0.08
CA ALA A 71 -2.56 5.33 0.74
C ALA A 71 -2.27 4.08 1.60
N ILE A 72 -0.99 3.71 1.63
CA ILE A 72 -0.39 2.71 2.52
C ILE A 72 0.43 3.51 3.54
N TYR A 73 -0.09 3.66 4.76
CA TYR A 73 0.46 4.52 5.80
C TYR A 73 1.02 3.72 6.97
N PHE A 74 2.34 3.60 7.07
CA PHE A 74 3.06 2.84 8.09
C PHE A 74 4.28 3.62 8.62
N PRO A 75 4.09 4.78 9.27
CA PRO A 75 5.17 5.73 9.59
C PRO A 75 6.22 5.18 10.58
N LYS A 76 5.91 4.09 11.30
CA LYS A 76 6.83 3.43 12.24
C LYS A 76 7.42 2.13 11.71
N GLN A 77 6.92 1.62 10.59
CA GLN A 77 7.32 0.32 10.06
C GLN A 77 8.10 0.46 8.76
N GLN A 78 8.91 -0.55 8.45
CA GLN A 78 9.41 -0.76 7.11
C GLN A 78 8.27 -1.32 6.25
N VAL A 79 8.16 -0.83 5.02
CA VAL A 79 7.29 -1.40 3.99
C VAL A 79 8.15 -1.99 2.89
N SER A 80 8.07 -3.30 2.73
CA SER A 80 8.63 -4.01 1.56
C SER A 80 7.53 -4.14 0.51
N TYR A 81 7.65 -3.36 -0.55
CA TYR A 81 6.75 -3.39 -1.70
C TYR A 81 7.41 -4.20 -2.81
N LEU A 82 6.97 -5.46 -2.93
CA LEU A 82 7.63 -6.50 -3.71
C LEU A 82 6.72 -6.97 -4.86
N GLY A 83 7.32 -7.43 -5.96
CA GLY A 83 6.58 -8.08 -7.05
C GLY A 83 6.09 -7.12 -8.13
N ASN A 84 5.06 -7.54 -8.88
CA ASN A 84 4.61 -6.87 -10.09
C ASN A 84 3.19 -6.33 -9.88
N PHE A 85 2.97 -5.28 -9.11
CA PHE A 85 1.62 -4.68 -9.05
C PHE A 85 1.29 -3.97 -10.36
N SER A 86 0.05 -4.13 -10.86
CA SER A 86 -0.42 -3.29 -11.96
C SER A 86 -0.51 -1.84 -11.51
N GLY A 87 0.13 -0.94 -12.27
CA GLY A 87 -0.09 0.50 -12.14
C GLY A 87 -1.34 0.99 -12.88
N ASN A 88 -2.07 0.10 -13.54
CA ASN A 88 -3.18 0.46 -14.41
C ASN A 88 -4.41 0.86 -13.58
N GLY A 89 -4.75 2.15 -13.57
CA GLY A 89 -5.80 2.72 -12.69
C GLY A 89 -5.42 2.79 -11.22
N GLY A 90 -4.18 2.42 -10.85
CA GLY A 90 -3.72 2.30 -9.47
C GLY A 90 -3.00 3.53 -8.98
N CYS A 91 -3.68 4.38 -8.21
CA CYS A 91 -3.03 5.38 -7.38
C CYS A 91 -2.59 4.72 -6.07
N THR A 92 -1.31 4.38 -5.93
CA THR A 92 -0.76 3.91 -4.65
C THR A 92 0.22 4.93 -4.09
N ARG A 93 -0.04 5.42 -2.88
CA ARG A 93 0.87 6.31 -2.15
C ARG A 93 1.38 5.59 -0.92
N VAL A 94 2.70 5.46 -0.80
CA VAL A 94 3.32 4.76 0.34
C VAL A 94 4.02 5.77 1.25
N VAL A 95 3.66 5.76 2.52
CA VAL A 95 4.32 6.54 3.58
C VAL A 95 4.80 5.54 4.62
N ALA A 96 6.12 5.41 4.78
CA ALA A 96 6.71 4.48 5.74
C ALA A 96 8.00 5.04 6.33
N ASN A 97 8.48 4.45 7.44
CA ASN A 97 9.81 4.80 7.97
C ASN A 97 10.92 4.43 7.00
N THR A 98 10.75 3.30 6.32
CA THR A 98 11.67 2.82 5.29
C THR A 98 10.84 2.11 4.23
N ILE A 99 11.10 2.42 2.97
CA ILE A 99 10.47 1.75 1.83
C ILE A 99 11.55 0.94 1.13
N GLN A 100 11.36 -0.38 1.08
CA GLN A 100 12.16 -1.25 0.24
C GLN A 100 11.32 -1.64 -0.97
N TRP A 101 11.86 -1.36 -2.16
CA TRP A 101 11.19 -1.62 -3.43
C TRP A 101 11.94 -2.69 -4.21
N SER A 102 11.23 -3.70 -4.72
CA SER A 102 11.82 -4.70 -5.62
C SER A 102 10.78 -5.28 -6.58
N GLY A 103 11.16 -5.48 -7.84
CA GLY A 103 10.29 -6.00 -8.91
C GLY A 103 9.85 -4.96 -9.95
N ASN A 104 9.12 -5.39 -10.99
CA ASN A 104 8.62 -4.53 -12.07
C ASN A 104 7.23 -3.96 -11.73
N SER A 105 7.11 -3.31 -10.59
CA SER A 105 5.88 -2.61 -10.21
C SER A 105 5.82 -1.24 -10.88
N THR A 106 4.76 -0.98 -11.64
CA THR A 106 4.48 0.38 -12.14
C THR A 106 3.68 1.12 -11.08
N ILE A 107 4.20 2.24 -10.56
CA ILE A 107 3.44 3.11 -9.66
C ILE A 107 2.83 4.22 -10.47
N ASN A 108 1.50 4.28 -10.55
CA ASN A 108 0.85 5.46 -11.08
C ASN A 108 0.57 6.42 -9.91
N GLN A 109 0.95 7.68 -10.09
CA GLN A 109 0.84 8.74 -9.08
C GLN A 109 -0.37 9.65 -9.32
N ASP A 110 -1.06 9.49 -10.46
CA ASP A 110 -2.26 10.27 -10.74
C ASP A 110 -3.44 9.72 -9.94
N CYS A 111 -3.72 10.41 -8.83
CA CYS A 111 -4.76 10.11 -7.87
C CYS A 111 -5.95 11.07 -7.98
N SER A 112 -5.98 11.92 -9.00
CA SER A 112 -6.96 13.02 -9.14
C SER A 112 -8.40 12.53 -9.12
N SER A 113 -8.67 11.32 -9.62
CA SER A 113 -9.99 10.68 -9.65
C SER A 113 -10.48 10.11 -8.30
N LEU A 114 -9.61 10.04 -7.28
CA LEU A 114 -9.90 9.38 -6.00
C LEU A 114 -10.14 10.35 -4.84
N GLY A 115 -10.21 11.65 -5.13
CA GLY A 115 -10.44 12.69 -4.11
C GLY A 115 -9.28 12.84 -3.12
N VAL A 116 -8.11 12.28 -3.40
CA VAL A 116 -6.93 12.40 -2.55
C VAL A 116 -6.17 13.66 -2.97
N PRO A 117 -6.17 14.74 -2.17
CA PRO A 117 -5.45 15.96 -2.53
C PRO A 117 -3.98 15.65 -2.76
N ASN A 118 -3.32 16.35 -3.69
CA ASN A 118 -1.89 16.20 -3.91
C ASN A 118 -1.16 16.34 -2.57
N ILE A 119 -0.41 15.33 -2.17
CA ILE A 119 0.54 15.49 -1.08
C ILE A 119 1.66 16.35 -1.69
N PRO A 120 1.93 17.56 -1.17
CA PRO A 120 3.12 18.31 -1.58
C PRO A 120 4.34 17.57 -1.02
N ALA A 121 4.73 16.50 -1.69
CA ALA A 121 5.99 15.82 -1.45
C ALA A 121 7.07 16.57 -2.23
N ALA A 122 8.11 17.03 -1.53
CA ALA A 122 9.37 17.30 -2.20
C ALA A 122 9.74 16.01 -2.95
N ARG A 123 9.93 16.09 -4.27
CA ARG A 123 10.35 14.94 -5.07
C ARG A 123 11.79 14.60 -4.67
N SER A 124 11.97 13.76 -3.66
CA SER A 124 13.27 13.24 -3.27
C SER A 124 13.29 11.74 -3.53
N VAL A 125 14.04 11.33 -4.54
CA VAL A 125 14.44 9.93 -4.73
C VAL A 125 15.85 9.82 -4.16
N ALA A 126 16.02 9.05 -3.09
CA ALA A 126 17.32 8.67 -2.56
C ALA A 126 17.53 7.19 -2.88
N LEU A 127 18.54 6.88 -3.68
CA LEU A 127 19.02 5.52 -3.88
C LEU A 127 19.99 5.21 -2.74
N SER A 128 19.76 4.13 -2.00
CA SER A 128 20.78 3.57 -1.10
C SER A 128 21.59 2.56 -1.90
N GLU A 129 22.90 2.76 -1.98
CA GLU A 129 23.87 1.73 -2.37
C GLU A 129 23.94 0.62 -1.31
#